data_AF-A0A3D0YXF1-F1
#
_entry.id   AF-A0A3D0YXF1-F1
#
_cell.length_a   1.000
_cell.length_b   1.000
_cell.length_c   1.000
_cell.angle_alpha   90.00
_cell.angle_beta   90.00
_cell.angle_gamma   90.00
#
_symmetry.space_group_name_H-M   'P 1'
#
loop_
_entity.id
_entity.type
_entity.pdbx_description
1 polymer ?
#
loop_
_entity_poly.entity_id
_entity_poly.type
_entity_poly.pdbx_seq_one_letter_code
_entity_poly.pdbx_strand_id
1 'polypeptide(L)'
;MRTLLGAALLIVLLASPAAAWSIAIEGTELPLTAPPRATEDGPYLRFGPFLAGLRLAIAWPEPHRLELRRQGTTLALDLPTGEVWRDGESWPRPGARMFDGQLYLPLFTLMEAFDLSREGRQAPPQPPLEIHLLGRSVLIRTPGGRSLLLDAGPEVTPEALGDLGVGRINILVVTAAEPGRTENLGQLLRRLPVDEVWDAGYGPGRLADLPPGYRLFLEELAARGTPYRLARAGERAEPEPGVTLEFLSPRGFRPRAAQHAVAARLVHGETSFILAGALDDSALARVRDWLGDDDRADVWLVGSPPDPVPAAALVLVGPQQVRFRSDGTRLERLPDR
;
A
#
# COMPACT_ATOMS: atom_id res chain seq x y z
N MET A 1 10.95 35.22 -2.30
CA MET A 1 9.97 34.15 -2.56
C MET A 1 10.68 32.81 -2.52
N ARG A 2 10.68 32.12 -1.36
CA ARG A 2 11.14 30.74 -1.19
C ARG A 2 9.89 29.89 -0.97
N THR A 3 9.60 29.00 -1.90
CA THR A 3 8.44 28.10 -1.87
C THR A 3 8.67 27.01 -0.83
N LEU A 4 7.68 26.85 0.04
CA LEU A 4 7.55 25.79 1.04
C LEU A 4 7.43 24.42 0.34
N LEU A 5 8.44 23.56 0.50
CA LEU A 5 8.30 22.12 0.26
C LEU A 5 7.89 21.49 1.60
N GLY A 6 6.64 20.98 1.67
CA GLY A 6 6.14 20.26 2.83
C GLY A 6 6.90 18.95 3.02
N ALA A 7 7.58 18.82 4.16
CA ALA A 7 8.32 17.62 4.51
C ALA A 7 7.51 16.80 5.54
N ALA A 8 6.93 15.68 5.09
CA ALA A 8 6.10 14.77 5.89
C ALA A 8 6.83 14.17 7.10
N LEU A 9 6.16 14.16 8.26
CA LEU A 9 6.58 13.41 9.45
C LEU A 9 6.18 11.95 9.26
N LEU A 10 7.16 11.03 9.19
CA LEU A 10 6.87 9.59 9.19
C LEU A 10 6.82 9.08 10.63
N ILE A 11 5.62 9.05 11.22
CA ILE A 11 5.36 8.18 12.38
C ILE A 11 5.11 6.79 11.79
N VAL A 12 6.03 5.85 12.03
CA VAL A 12 5.85 4.45 11.61
C VAL A 12 4.80 3.81 12.51
N LEU A 13 3.54 3.95 12.11
CA LEU A 13 2.37 3.29 12.69
C LEU A 13 2.30 1.84 12.17
N LEU A 14 3.14 0.96 12.70
CA LEU A 14 2.97 -0.47 12.42
C LEU A 14 1.76 -0.97 13.23
N ALA A 15 0.66 -1.24 12.54
CA ALA A 15 -0.55 -1.87 13.08
C ALA A 15 -0.27 -3.33 13.45
N SER A 16 0.47 -3.53 14.54
CA SER A 16 0.56 -4.80 15.24
C SER A 16 0.50 -4.48 16.74
N PRO A 17 -0.35 -5.14 17.54
CA PRO A 17 -0.56 -4.82 18.95
C PRO A 17 0.67 -5.03 19.85
N ALA A 18 1.82 -5.42 19.28
CA ALA A 18 3.11 -5.56 19.94
C ALA A 18 4.23 -4.67 19.33
N ALA A 19 3.92 -3.79 18.37
CA ALA A 19 4.93 -2.92 17.77
C ALA A 19 5.40 -1.88 18.79
N ALA A 20 6.67 -1.98 19.20
CA ALA A 20 7.32 -0.94 19.99
C ALA A 20 7.33 0.36 19.16
N TRP A 21 6.64 1.38 19.67
CA TRP A 21 6.67 2.72 19.10
C TRP A 21 8.10 3.25 19.20
N SER A 22 8.67 3.77 18.12
CA SER A 22 10.00 4.38 18.14
C SER A 22 10.03 5.68 17.34
N ILE A 23 10.95 6.56 17.71
CA ILE A 23 11.29 7.76 16.93
C ILE A 23 12.78 7.73 16.61
N ALA A 24 13.12 7.97 15.35
CA ALA A 24 14.52 8.10 14.92
C ALA A 24 14.94 9.56 15.02
N ILE A 25 16.01 9.83 15.78
CA ILE A 25 16.56 11.17 15.95
C ILE A 25 18.08 11.06 15.81
N GLU A 26 18.66 11.79 14.84
CA GLU A 26 20.08 11.71 14.51
C GLU A 26 20.57 10.26 14.34
N GLY A 27 19.85 9.47 13.54
CA GLY A 27 20.16 8.07 13.26
C GLY A 27 19.96 7.09 14.42
N THR A 28 19.57 7.56 15.61
CA THR A 28 19.32 6.74 16.81
C THR A 28 17.83 6.49 16.99
N GLU A 29 17.43 5.21 17.07
CA GLU A 29 16.06 4.84 17.41
C GLU A 29 15.83 4.91 18.92
N LEU A 30 14.85 5.72 19.30
CA LEU A 30 14.44 5.91 20.69
C LEU A 30 13.08 5.24 20.89
N PRO A 31 12.98 4.22 21.75
CA PRO A 31 11.71 3.60 22.06
C PRO A 31 10.81 4.59 22.82
N LEU A 32 9.57 4.69 22.40
CA LEU A 32 8.53 5.43 23.10
C LEU A 32 7.82 4.47 24.05
N THR A 33 7.65 4.91 25.30
CA THR A 33 6.97 4.14 26.35
C THR A 33 5.44 4.17 26.22
N ALA A 34 4.92 5.03 25.35
CA ALA A 34 3.51 5.17 25.03
C ALA A 34 3.37 5.77 23.61
N PRO A 35 2.24 5.51 22.91
CA PRO A 35 1.95 6.16 21.65
C PRO A 35 1.91 7.70 21.79
N PRO A 36 2.34 8.46 20.78
CA PRO A 36 2.12 9.90 20.73
C PRO A 36 0.64 10.24 20.81
N ARG A 37 0.29 11.32 21.52
CA ARG A 37 -1.08 11.83 21.55
C ARG A 37 -1.25 12.86 20.43
N ALA A 38 -2.13 12.58 19.48
CA ALA A 38 -2.47 13.52 18.43
C ALA A 38 -3.37 14.64 18.98
N THR A 39 -3.05 15.88 18.61
CA THR A 39 -3.82 17.09 18.94
C THR A 39 -3.88 18.02 17.73
N GLU A 40 -4.69 19.08 17.79
CA GLU A 40 -4.74 20.10 16.73
C GLU A 40 -3.39 20.80 16.50
N ASP A 41 -2.58 20.93 17.55
CA ASP A 41 -1.23 21.52 17.50
C ASP A 41 -0.14 20.52 17.04
N GLY A 42 -0.54 19.29 16.71
CA GLY A 42 0.36 18.20 16.32
C GLY A 42 0.55 17.13 17.40
N PRO A 43 1.55 16.24 17.21
CA PRO A 43 1.80 15.11 18.10
C PRO A 43 2.56 15.54 19.36
N TYR A 44 2.07 15.03 20.49
CA TYR A 44 2.65 15.20 21.81
C TYR A 44 3.28 13.90 22.29
N LEU A 45 4.52 13.95 22.75
CA LEU A 45 5.24 12.81 23.32
C LEU A 45 5.17 12.84 24.84
N ARG A 46 4.84 11.71 25.46
CA ARG A 46 4.80 11.58 26.91
C ARG A 46 6.20 11.80 27.48
N PHE A 47 6.36 12.82 28.33
CA PHE A 47 7.60 13.11 29.05
C PHE A 47 8.08 11.84 29.76
N GLY A 48 9.31 11.43 29.51
CA GLY A 48 9.79 10.15 30.00
C GLY A 48 11.12 9.71 29.40
N PRO A 49 11.41 8.39 29.42
CA PRO A 49 12.73 7.84 29.09
C PRO A 49 13.26 8.21 27.70
N PHE A 50 12.40 8.50 26.73
CA PHE A 50 12.84 8.91 25.39
C PHE A 50 13.70 10.20 25.41
N LEU A 51 13.50 11.09 26.39
CA LEU A 51 14.29 12.31 26.56
C LEU A 51 15.76 12.01 26.90
N ALA A 52 16.02 10.89 27.57
CA ALA A 52 17.40 10.45 27.84
C ALA A 52 18.14 10.15 26.52
N GLY A 53 17.41 9.61 25.52
CA GLY A 53 17.92 9.37 24.18
C GLY A 53 18.31 10.64 23.41
N LEU A 54 17.64 11.76 23.71
CA LEU A 54 17.91 13.07 23.11
C LEU A 54 19.14 13.77 23.68
N ARG A 55 19.74 13.21 24.76
CA ARG A 55 20.88 13.79 25.47
C ARG A 55 20.61 15.23 25.93
N LEU A 56 19.38 15.51 26.36
CA LEU A 56 18.99 16.80 26.92
C LEU A 56 19.43 16.90 28.38
N ALA A 57 19.98 18.04 28.77
CA ALA A 57 20.03 18.40 30.18
C ALA A 57 18.66 18.94 30.58
N ILE A 58 18.07 18.34 31.61
CA ILE A 58 16.72 18.68 32.09
C ILE A 58 16.86 19.37 33.43
N ALA A 59 16.24 20.53 33.58
CA ALA A 59 16.20 21.28 34.82
C ALA A 59 14.79 21.77 35.14
N TRP A 60 14.50 21.90 36.43
CA TRP A 60 13.28 22.46 36.97
C TRP A 60 13.67 23.67 37.82
N PRO A 61 13.99 24.83 37.20
CA PRO A 61 14.35 26.02 37.96
C PRO A 61 13.23 26.47 38.90
N GLU A 62 11.97 26.20 38.51
CA GLU A 62 10.78 26.50 39.28
C GLU A 62 9.78 25.33 39.18
N PRO A 63 8.85 25.16 40.14
CA PRO A 63 7.93 24.01 40.15
C PRO A 63 7.05 23.86 38.89
N HIS A 64 6.86 24.96 38.16
CA HIS A 64 5.97 25.05 36.99
C HIS A 64 6.73 25.31 35.69
N ARG A 65 8.07 25.37 35.75
CA ARG A 65 8.92 25.69 34.61
C ARG A 65 9.89 24.56 34.34
N LEU A 66 9.77 23.96 33.16
CA LEU A 66 10.67 22.93 32.66
C LEU A 66 11.67 23.56 31.71
N GLU A 67 12.97 23.35 31.95
CA GLU A 67 14.04 23.71 31.03
C GLU A 67 14.70 22.48 30.43
N LEU A 68 14.82 22.50 29.10
CA LEU A 68 15.51 21.49 28.31
C LEU A 68 16.69 22.17 27.61
N ARG A 69 17.90 21.64 27.77
CA ARG A 69 19.12 22.24 27.22
C ARG A 69 19.89 21.24 26.37
N ARG A 70 20.39 21.71 25.22
CA ARG A 70 21.21 20.89 24.30
C ARG A 70 22.07 21.80 23.43
N GLN A 71 23.37 21.48 23.31
CA GLN A 71 24.28 22.15 22.36
C GLN A 71 24.20 23.69 22.37
N GLY A 72 24.05 24.30 23.55
CA GLY A 72 23.96 25.75 23.71
C GLY A 72 22.57 26.35 23.52
N THR A 73 21.56 25.58 23.08
CA THR A 73 20.15 25.99 23.06
C THR A 73 19.45 25.64 24.37
N THR A 74 18.65 26.57 24.89
CA THR A 74 17.76 26.40 26.05
C THR A 74 16.31 26.57 25.61
N LEU A 75 15.49 25.56 25.84
CA LEU A 75 14.04 25.59 25.67
C LEU A 75 13.39 25.58 27.05
N ALA A 76 12.71 26.67 27.41
CA ALA A 76 11.91 26.75 28.63
C ALA A 76 10.43 26.59 28.30
N LEU A 77 9.71 25.83 29.11
CA LEU A 77 8.29 25.52 28.96
C LEU A 77 7.58 25.85 30.27
N ASP A 78 6.63 26.76 30.24
CA ASP A 78 5.74 27.05 31.37
C ASP A 78 4.55 26.09 31.30
N LEU A 79 4.37 25.28 32.34
CA LEU A 79 3.34 24.24 32.35
C LEU A 79 1.91 24.80 32.50
N PRO A 80 1.66 25.81 33.36
CA PRO A 80 0.35 26.46 33.45
C PRO A 80 -0.13 27.15 32.18
N THR A 81 0.71 27.96 31.55
CA THR A 81 0.32 28.80 30.41
C THR A 81 0.56 28.10 29.06
N GLY A 82 1.44 27.11 29.02
CA GLY A 82 1.90 26.50 27.78
C GLY A 82 2.81 27.41 26.97
N GLU A 83 3.30 28.51 27.56
CA GLU A 83 4.25 29.40 26.91
C GLU A 83 5.61 28.71 26.74
N VAL A 84 6.28 29.07 25.65
CA VAL A 84 7.56 28.52 25.25
C VAL A 84 8.55 29.65 25.09
N TRP A 85 9.75 29.48 25.61
CA TRP A 85 10.87 30.37 25.36
C TRP A 85 12.04 29.59 24.80
N ARG A 86 12.67 30.15 23.77
CA ARG A 86 13.92 29.65 23.20
C ARG A 86 15.00 30.68 23.46
N ASP A 87 16.05 30.28 24.16
CA ASP A 87 17.21 31.12 24.47
C ASP A 87 16.84 32.45 25.16
N GLY A 88 15.78 32.41 25.99
CA GLY A 88 15.27 33.56 26.74
C GLY A 88 14.22 34.39 26.01
N GLU A 89 13.95 34.13 24.73
CA GLU A 89 12.96 34.85 23.94
C GLU A 89 11.66 34.06 23.84
N SER A 90 10.52 34.76 23.95
CA SER A 90 9.20 34.16 23.75
C SER A 90 9.10 33.59 22.34
N TRP A 91 8.68 32.33 22.24
CA TRP A 91 8.65 31.58 20.99
C TRP A 91 7.23 31.06 20.74
N PRO A 92 6.54 31.49 19.67
CA PRO A 92 5.13 31.17 19.43
C PRO A 92 4.98 29.75 18.89
N ARG A 93 5.28 28.78 19.74
CA ARG A 93 5.14 27.35 19.51
C ARG A 93 4.25 26.73 20.58
N PRO A 94 3.58 25.61 20.27
CA PRO A 94 2.88 24.86 21.30
C PRO A 94 3.87 24.48 22.41
N GLY A 95 3.45 24.68 23.67
CA GLY A 95 4.20 24.28 24.85
C GLY A 95 3.76 22.94 25.42
N ALA A 96 4.30 22.59 26.58
CA ALA A 96 3.97 21.33 27.23
C ALA A 96 2.51 21.30 27.68
N ARG A 97 1.92 20.10 27.71
CA ARG A 97 0.52 19.90 28.15
C ARG A 97 0.42 18.73 29.10
N MET A 98 -0.53 18.83 30.04
CA MET A 98 -0.91 17.72 30.90
C MET A 98 -2.06 16.96 30.27
N PHE A 99 -1.88 15.64 30.12
CA PHE A 99 -2.92 14.73 29.68
C PHE A 99 -3.01 13.58 30.68
N ASP A 100 -4.19 13.36 31.28
CA ASP A 100 -4.43 12.28 32.23
C ASP A 100 -3.39 12.24 33.39
N GLY A 101 -3.02 13.42 33.89
CA GLY A 101 -2.02 13.58 34.96
C GLY A 101 -0.57 13.35 34.53
N GLN A 102 -0.30 13.16 33.24
CA GLN A 102 1.03 12.95 32.67
C GLN A 102 1.46 14.17 31.85
N LEU A 103 2.73 14.54 31.95
CA LEU A 103 3.31 15.62 31.16
C LEU A 103 3.60 15.14 29.74
N TYR A 104 3.24 15.93 28.74
CA TYR A 104 3.59 15.69 27.35
C TYR A 104 4.27 16.91 26.74
N LEU A 105 5.25 16.63 25.88
CA LEU A 105 6.02 17.62 25.16
C LEU A 105 5.65 17.62 23.67
N PRO A 106 5.48 18.79 23.05
CA PRO A 106 5.18 18.90 21.63
C PRO A 106 6.41 18.51 20.80
N LEU A 107 6.26 17.46 19.98
CA LEU A 107 7.39 16.89 19.23
C LEU A 107 8.03 17.91 18.29
N PHE A 108 7.22 18.65 17.53
CA PHE A 108 7.74 19.62 16.57
C PHE A 108 8.50 20.76 17.24
N THR A 109 8.03 21.25 18.38
CA THR A 109 8.73 22.27 19.18
C THR A 109 10.10 21.76 19.61
N LEU A 110 10.21 20.50 20.07
CA LEU A 110 11.50 19.90 20.42
C LEU A 110 12.44 19.75 19.22
N MET A 111 11.91 19.28 18.09
CA MET A 111 12.70 19.09 16.87
C MET A 111 13.29 20.41 16.36
N GLU A 112 12.47 21.45 16.30
CA GLU A 112 12.89 22.77 15.84
C GLU A 112 13.81 23.49 16.85
N ALA A 113 13.57 23.30 18.15
CA ALA A 113 14.40 23.93 19.19
C ALA A 113 15.84 23.44 19.10
N PHE A 114 16.03 22.13 18.95
CA PHE A 114 17.33 21.50 19.08
C PHE A 114 17.99 21.12 17.75
N ASP A 115 17.47 21.67 16.64
CA ASP A 115 17.87 21.36 15.28
C ASP A 115 18.07 19.85 15.08
N LEU A 116 17.10 19.08 15.58
CA LEU A 116 17.11 17.63 15.46
C LEU A 116 16.88 17.31 14.00
N SER A 117 17.99 17.25 13.26
CA SER A 117 17.98 17.01 11.84
C SER A 117 17.29 15.68 11.58
N ARG A 118 16.41 15.69 10.59
CA ARG A 118 15.99 14.47 9.92
C ARG A 118 17.19 13.91 9.18
N GLU A 119 18.13 13.29 9.90
CA GLU A 119 18.80 12.15 9.31
C GLU A 119 17.76 11.06 9.23
N GLY A 120 16.93 11.16 8.19
CA GLY A 120 16.10 10.07 7.76
C GLY A 120 17.06 8.91 7.57
N ARG A 121 16.99 7.92 8.47
CA ARG A 121 17.00 6.57 7.95
C ARG A 121 15.97 6.61 6.84
N GLN A 122 16.43 6.52 5.59
CA GLN A 122 15.60 5.89 4.57
C GLN A 122 14.97 4.72 5.29
N ALA A 123 13.64 4.69 5.38
CA ALA A 123 12.97 3.45 5.75
C ALA A 123 13.71 2.35 4.97
N PRO A 124 14.17 1.27 5.63
CA PRO A 124 14.94 0.23 4.95
C PRO A 124 14.24 0.00 3.62
N PRO A 125 14.96 0.17 2.48
CA PRO A 125 14.34 0.43 1.19
C PRO A 125 13.20 -0.57 1.05
N GLN A 126 11.97 -0.07 1.02
CA GLN A 126 10.84 -0.98 0.97
C GLN A 126 11.06 -1.85 -0.26
N PRO A 127 10.87 -3.18 -0.16
CA PRO A 127 11.01 -4.02 -1.32
C PRO A 127 10.14 -3.43 -2.43
N PRO A 128 10.63 -3.40 -3.68
CA PRO A 128 9.86 -2.80 -4.76
C PRO A 128 8.52 -3.52 -4.91
N LEU A 129 7.54 -2.83 -5.48
CA LEU A 129 6.37 -3.52 -6.00
C LEU A 129 6.84 -4.52 -7.06
N GLU A 130 6.44 -5.78 -6.93
CA GLU A 130 6.80 -6.85 -7.85
C GLU A 130 5.55 -7.34 -8.58
N ILE A 131 5.67 -7.56 -9.88
CA ILE A 131 4.66 -8.20 -10.70
C ILE A 131 5.26 -9.49 -11.23
N HIS A 132 4.55 -10.60 -11.06
CA HIS A 132 4.91 -11.93 -11.51
C HIS A 132 3.84 -12.40 -12.49
N LEU A 133 4.25 -12.65 -13.73
CA LEU A 133 3.36 -13.19 -14.76
C LEU A 133 3.41 -14.72 -14.70
N LEU A 134 2.27 -15.34 -14.43
CA LEU A 134 2.11 -16.78 -14.22
C LEU A 134 1.13 -17.31 -15.27
N GLY A 135 1.61 -17.43 -16.50
CA GLY A 135 0.78 -17.74 -17.67
C GLY A 135 -0.20 -16.59 -17.96
N ARG A 136 -1.51 -16.86 -17.84
CA ARG A 136 -2.56 -15.84 -17.99
C ARG A 136 -2.92 -15.15 -16.68
N SER A 137 -2.28 -15.54 -15.57
CA SER A 137 -2.51 -15.01 -14.23
C SER A 137 -1.42 -14.01 -13.86
N VAL A 138 -1.72 -13.09 -12.94
CA VAL A 138 -0.78 -12.07 -12.48
C VAL A 138 -0.77 -12.04 -10.96
N LEU A 139 0.40 -12.30 -10.37
CA LEU A 139 0.63 -12.09 -8.94
C LEU A 139 1.34 -10.76 -8.75
N ILE A 140 0.81 -9.90 -7.88
CA ILE A 140 1.41 -8.62 -7.49
C ILE A 140 1.78 -8.70 -6.02
N ARG A 141 3.04 -8.39 -5.72
CA ARG A 141 3.58 -8.28 -4.36
C ARG A 141 3.82 -6.81 -4.06
N THR A 142 3.14 -6.29 -3.06
CA THR A 142 3.29 -4.90 -2.65
C THR A 142 4.57 -4.71 -1.80
N PRO A 143 5.07 -3.47 -1.68
CA PRO A 143 6.21 -3.17 -0.80
C PRO A 143 5.99 -3.56 0.67
N GLY A 144 4.75 -3.47 1.17
CA GLY A 144 4.38 -3.96 2.51
C GLY A 144 4.22 -5.48 2.62
N GLY A 145 4.49 -6.24 1.56
CA GLY A 145 4.44 -7.70 1.53
C GLY A 145 3.04 -8.30 1.31
N ARG A 146 2.05 -7.47 0.97
CA ARG A 146 0.70 -7.94 0.62
C ARG A 146 0.69 -8.53 -0.79
N SER A 147 -0.25 -9.45 -1.02
CA SER A 147 -0.37 -10.20 -2.27
C SER A 147 -1.72 -9.95 -2.91
N LEU A 148 -1.71 -9.46 -4.14
CA LEU A 148 -2.89 -9.43 -5.01
C LEU A 148 -2.69 -10.49 -6.09
N LEU A 149 -3.73 -11.26 -6.38
CA LEU A 149 -3.69 -12.27 -7.41
C LEU A 149 -4.82 -12.01 -8.41
N LEU A 150 -4.49 -11.83 -9.68
CA LEU A 150 -5.45 -11.80 -10.78
C LEU A 150 -5.43 -13.17 -11.45
N ASP A 151 -6.58 -13.85 -11.39
CA ASP A 151 -6.80 -15.21 -11.89
C ASP A 151 -5.91 -16.29 -11.23
N ALA A 152 -6.30 -17.54 -11.45
CA ALA A 152 -5.56 -18.71 -10.99
C ALA A 152 -5.62 -19.81 -12.05
N GLY A 153 -4.93 -19.56 -13.16
CA GLY A 153 -4.70 -20.54 -14.22
C GLY A 153 -3.85 -21.73 -13.75
N PRO A 154 -3.52 -22.67 -14.67
CA PRO A 154 -2.85 -23.93 -14.36
C PRO A 154 -1.54 -23.78 -13.58
N GLU A 155 -0.79 -22.70 -13.81
CA GLU A 155 0.51 -22.41 -13.20
C GLU A 155 0.40 -21.92 -11.75
N VAL A 156 -0.80 -21.50 -11.30
CA VAL A 156 -1.01 -20.88 -10.00
C VAL A 156 -1.52 -21.90 -8.99
N THR A 157 -0.61 -22.70 -8.45
CA THR A 157 -0.90 -23.64 -7.37
C THR A 157 -0.56 -23.05 -6.00
N PRO A 158 -1.15 -23.54 -4.89
CA PRO A 158 -0.75 -23.17 -3.54
C PRO A 158 0.76 -23.34 -3.29
N GLU A 159 1.35 -24.39 -3.84
CA GLU A 159 2.78 -24.69 -3.74
C GLU A 159 3.62 -23.66 -4.52
N ALA A 160 3.23 -23.34 -5.75
CA ALA A 160 3.92 -22.32 -6.56
C ALA A 160 3.84 -20.93 -5.92
N LEU A 161 2.70 -20.58 -5.32
CA LEU A 161 2.55 -19.36 -4.54
C LEU A 161 3.40 -19.39 -3.26
N GLY A 162 3.48 -20.53 -2.57
CA GLY A 162 4.33 -20.74 -1.41
C GLY A 162 5.82 -20.53 -1.72
N ASP A 163 6.30 -21.06 -2.85
CA ASP A 163 7.67 -20.85 -3.34
C ASP A 163 7.98 -19.36 -3.62
N LEU A 164 6.96 -18.57 -3.95
CA LEU A 164 7.04 -17.11 -4.11
C LEU A 164 6.81 -16.33 -2.80
N GLY A 165 6.75 -17.03 -1.66
CA GLY A 165 6.55 -16.42 -0.34
C GLY A 165 5.12 -15.91 -0.10
N VAL A 166 4.13 -16.44 -0.81
CA VAL A 166 2.71 -16.11 -0.66
C VAL A 166 2.03 -17.14 0.24
N GLY A 167 1.85 -16.78 1.52
CA GLY A 167 1.06 -17.57 2.47
C GLY A 167 -0.40 -17.10 2.64
N ARG A 168 -0.77 -15.98 2.01
CA ARG A 168 -2.10 -15.34 2.07
C ARG A 168 -2.32 -14.53 0.80
N ILE A 169 -3.55 -14.51 0.30
CA ILE A 169 -3.97 -13.64 -0.79
C ILE A 169 -4.84 -12.53 -0.18
N ASN A 170 -4.37 -11.30 -0.22
CA ASN A 170 -5.14 -10.19 0.32
C ASN A 170 -6.29 -9.82 -0.61
N ILE A 171 -6.04 -9.77 -1.92
CA ILE A 171 -7.06 -9.50 -2.92
C ILE A 171 -6.96 -10.54 -4.03
N LEU A 172 -8.02 -11.30 -4.24
CA LEU A 172 -8.17 -12.17 -5.40
C LEU A 172 -9.12 -11.52 -6.41
N VAL A 173 -8.64 -11.26 -7.62
CA VAL A 173 -9.45 -10.74 -8.72
C VAL A 173 -9.66 -11.84 -9.73
N VAL A 174 -10.92 -12.19 -10.03
CA VAL A 174 -11.27 -13.10 -11.12
C VAL A 174 -11.65 -12.26 -12.33
N THR A 175 -10.78 -12.22 -13.32
CA THR A 175 -10.93 -11.31 -14.46
C THR A 175 -11.95 -11.82 -15.47
N ALA A 176 -12.00 -13.14 -15.71
CA ALA A 176 -12.98 -13.77 -16.57
C ALA A 176 -13.16 -15.26 -16.21
N ALA A 177 -14.40 -15.75 -16.32
CA ALA A 177 -14.71 -17.17 -16.18
C ALA A 177 -14.35 -17.95 -17.46
N GLU A 178 -13.06 -18.04 -17.77
CA GLU A 178 -12.52 -18.70 -18.97
C GLU A 178 -11.48 -19.78 -18.63
N PRO A 179 -11.26 -20.76 -19.53
CA PRO A 179 -10.09 -21.64 -19.47
C PRO A 179 -8.77 -20.87 -19.47
N GLY A 180 -7.80 -21.37 -18.73
CA GLY A 180 -6.48 -20.79 -18.48
C GLY A 180 -6.44 -19.75 -17.37
N ARG A 181 -7.58 -19.45 -16.73
CA ARG A 181 -7.71 -18.40 -15.69
C ARG A 181 -8.33 -18.88 -14.38
N THR A 182 -9.03 -20.00 -14.37
CA THR A 182 -9.94 -20.35 -13.26
C THR A 182 -9.68 -21.72 -12.64
N GLU A 183 -8.77 -22.49 -13.21
CA GLU A 183 -8.49 -23.88 -12.89
C GLU A 183 -8.23 -24.11 -11.40
N ASN A 184 -7.43 -23.25 -10.77
CA ASN A 184 -6.95 -23.44 -9.41
C ASN A 184 -7.69 -22.57 -8.38
N LEU A 185 -8.65 -21.72 -8.77
CA LEU A 185 -9.31 -20.78 -7.86
C LEU A 185 -9.91 -21.46 -6.61
N GLY A 186 -10.66 -22.54 -6.80
CA GLY A 186 -11.24 -23.29 -5.69
C GLY A 186 -10.22 -24.02 -4.81
N GLN A 187 -9.08 -24.47 -5.38
CA GLN A 187 -8.00 -25.06 -4.58
C GLN A 187 -7.29 -23.99 -3.74
N LEU A 188 -7.06 -22.80 -4.29
CA LEU A 188 -6.47 -21.67 -3.58
C LEU A 188 -7.36 -21.26 -2.41
N LEU A 189 -8.65 -21.04 -2.66
CA LEU A 189 -9.60 -20.74 -1.59
C LEU A 189 -9.57 -21.78 -0.48
N ARG A 190 -9.39 -23.07 -0.81
CA ARG A 190 -9.30 -24.15 0.18
C ARG A 190 -8.07 -24.10 1.07
N ARG A 191 -6.90 -23.78 0.48
CA ARG A 191 -5.61 -23.97 1.15
C ARG A 191 -4.99 -22.69 1.68
N LEU A 192 -5.35 -21.53 1.12
CA LEU A 192 -4.80 -20.25 1.52
C LEU A 192 -5.90 -19.35 2.11
N PRO A 193 -5.59 -18.54 3.14
CA PRO A 193 -6.45 -17.44 3.54
C PRO A 193 -6.58 -16.44 2.39
N VAL A 194 -7.82 -16.08 2.06
CA VAL A 194 -8.15 -15.03 1.09
C VAL A 194 -8.99 -13.98 1.80
N ASP A 195 -8.52 -12.73 1.84
CA ASP A 195 -9.19 -11.68 2.62
C ASP A 195 -10.41 -11.11 1.88
N GLU A 196 -10.29 -10.88 0.57
CA GLU A 196 -11.41 -10.46 -0.28
C GLU A 196 -11.28 -10.92 -1.72
N VAL A 197 -12.43 -11.02 -2.39
CA VAL A 197 -12.58 -11.46 -3.77
C VAL A 197 -13.34 -10.41 -4.57
N TRP A 198 -12.79 -10.07 -5.73
CA TRP A 198 -13.40 -9.21 -6.73
C TRP A 198 -13.59 -10.00 -8.02
N ASP A 199 -14.80 -10.08 -8.51
CA ASP A 199 -15.13 -10.91 -9.67
C ASP A 199 -15.78 -10.06 -10.76
N ALA A 200 -15.44 -10.31 -12.02
CA ALA A 200 -16.22 -9.80 -13.16
C ALA A 200 -17.71 -10.08 -12.96
N GLY A 201 -18.04 -11.20 -12.32
CA GLY A 201 -19.39 -11.64 -12.07
C GLY A 201 -20.04 -12.02 -13.38
N TYR A 202 -19.93 -13.29 -13.73
CA TYR A 202 -20.58 -13.77 -14.93
C TYR A 202 -22.11 -13.66 -14.78
N GLY A 203 -22.76 -12.95 -15.69
CA GLY A 203 -24.22 -12.90 -15.75
C GLY A 203 -24.84 -14.24 -16.17
N PRO A 204 -26.16 -14.38 -16.08
CA PRO A 204 -26.89 -15.64 -15.92
C PRO A 204 -26.93 -16.51 -17.20
N GLY A 205 -25.78 -17.03 -17.62
CA GLY A 205 -25.71 -18.27 -18.40
C GLY A 205 -26.01 -19.48 -17.51
N ARG A 206 -26.27 -20.65 -18.11
CA ARG A 206 -26.48 -21.87 -17.30
C ARG A 206 -25.20 -22.15 -16.53
N LEU A 207 -25.31 -22.45 -15.23
CA LEU A 207 -24.19 -22.88 -14.40
C LEU A 207 -23.39 -24.05 -15.03
N ALA A 208 -24.05 -24.85 -15.88
CA ALA A 208 -23.47 -25.94 -16.66
C ALA A 208 -22.43 -25.49 -17.70
N ASP A 209 -22.47 -24.24 -18.14
CA ASP A 209 -21.56 -23.69 -19.15
C ASP A 209 -20.32 -23.04 -18.52
N LEU A 210 -20.24 -22.98 -17.18
CA LEU A 210 -19.10 -22.43 -16.47
C LEU A 210 -17.92 -23.41 -16.45
N PRO A 211 -16.67 -22.91 -16.56
CA PRO A 211 -15.49 -23.75 -16.36
C PRO A 211 -15.54 -24.48 -15.01
N PRO A 212 -15.12 -25.75 -14.93
CA PRO A 212 -15.15 -26.51 -13.68
C PRO A 212 -14.44 -25.82 -12.51
N GLY A 213 -13.30 -25.16 -12.77
CA GLY A 213 -12.55 -24.42 -11.76
C GLY A 213 -13.31 -23.22 -11.20
N TYR A 214 -14.03 -22.47 -12.05
CA TYR A 214 -14.87 -21.36 -11.63
C TYR A 214 -16.09 -21.83 -10.83
N ARG A 215 -16.73 -22.94 -11.22
CA ARG A 215 -17.84 -23.53 -10.46
C ARG A 215 -17.41 -23.95 -9.04
N LEU A 216 -16.28 -24.65 -8.94
CA LEU A 216 -15.71 -25.03 -7.64
C LEU A 216 -15.36 -23.79 -6.80
N PHE A 217 -14.84 -22.73 -7.43
CA PHE A 217 -14.58 -21.46 -6.76
C PHE A 217 -15.85 -20.86 -6.13
N LEU A 218 -16.98 -20.83 -6.85
CA LEU A 218 -18.25 -20.33 -6.31
C LEU A 218 -18.74 -21.19 -5.13
N GLU A 219 -18.60 -22.52 -5.23
CA GLU A 219 -18.94 -23.47 -4.16
C GLU A 219 -18.10 -23.19 -2.89
N GLU A 220 -16.78 -23.04 -3.04
CA GLU A 220 -15.85 -22.77 -1.92
C GLU A 220 -16.03 -21.37 -1.32
N LEU A 221 -16.33 -20.37 -2.15
CA LEU A 221 -16.58 -19.00 -1.70
C LEU A 221 -17.85 -18.94 -0.82
N ALA A 222 -18.92 -19.63 -1.25
CA ALA A 222 -20.15 -19.74 -0.46
C ALA A 222 -19.92 -20.49 0.86
N ALA A 223 -19.09 -21.54 0.86
CA ALA A 223 -18.77 -22.31 2.06
C ALA A 223 -17.94 -21.53 3.10
N ARG A 224 -17.04 -20.64 2.65
CA ARG A 224 -16.10 -19.92 3.52
C ARG A 224 -16.59 -18.56 4.00
N GLY A 225 -17.60 -17.98 3.33
CA GLY A 225 -18.06 -16.64 3.64
C GLY A 225 -16.99 -15.57 3.35
N THR A 226 -16.08 -15.83 2.41
CA THR A 226 -15.07 -14.86 1.99
C THR A 226 -15.77 -13.62 1.41
N PRO A 227 -15.40 -12.40 1.83
CA PRO A 227 -15.93 -11.17 1.24
C PRO A 227 -15.86 -11.19 -0.28
N TYR A 228 -17.01 -11.01 -0.93
CA TYR A 228 -17.15 -11.10 -2.38
C TYR A 228 -17.78 -9.82 -2.91
N ARG A 229 -17.18 -9.27 -3.96
CA ARG A 229 -17.63 -8.07 -4.65
C ARG A 229 -17.61 -8.29 -6.14
N LEU A 230 -18.58 -7.66 -6.80
CA LEU A 230 -18.54 -7.53 -8.24
C LEU A 230 -17.60 -6.39 -8.59
N ALA A 231 -16.55 -6.63 -9.36
CA ALA A 231 -15.68 -5.58 -9.85
C ALA A 231 -16.41 -4.76 -10.90
N ARG A 232 -16.65 -3.48 -10.64
CA ARG A 232 -17.30 -2.56 -11.58
C ARG A 232 -16.44 -1.34 -11.82
N ALA A 233 -16.53 -0.81 -13.03
CA ALA A 233 -15.75 0.36 -13.40
C ALA A 233 -16.01 1.55 -12.46
N GLY A 234 -14.92 2.17 -11.99
CA GLY A 234 -14.94 3.27 -11.02
C GLY A 234 -14.82 2.82 -9.56
N GLU A 235 -14.99 1.51 -9.28
CA GLU A 235 -14.69 0.98 -7.95
C GLU A 235 -13.19 0.85 -7.73
N ARG A 236 -12.79 0.87 -6.45
CA ARG A 236 -11.39 0.85 -6.05
C ARG A 236 -11.19 -0.07 -4.87
N ALA A 237 -10.04 -0.74 -4.87
CA ALA A 237 -9.47 -1.41 -3.72
C ALA A 237 -8.12 -0.76 -3.38
N GLU A 238 -7.78 -0.73 -2.09
CA GLU A 238 -6.50 -0.25 -1.61
C GLU A 238 -5.82 -1.40 -0.86
N PRO A 239 -5.05 -2.25 -1.57
CA PRO A 239 -4.35 -3.37 -0.95
C PRO A 239 -3.50 -2.91 0.22
N GLU A 240 -2.83 -1.77 0.13
CA GLU A 240 -2.11 -1.11 1.23
C GLU A 240 -1.93 0.38 0.96
N PRO A 241 -1.56 1.19 1.97
CA PRO A 241 -1.33 2.61 1.80
C PRO A 241 -0.35 2.92 0.66
N GLY A 242 -0.81 3.69 -0.32
CA GLY A 242 0.00 4.08 -1.48
C GLY A 242 -0.04 3.09 -2.66
N VAL A 243 -0.76 1.98 -2.56
CA VAL A 243 -1.05 1.08 -3.68
C VAL A 243 -2.56 1.08 -3.93
N THR A 244 -2.99 1.56 -5.10
CA THR A 244 -4.41 1.60 -5.48
C THR A 244 -4.68 0.67 -6.65
N LEU A 245 -5.76 -0.10 -6.58
CA LEU A 245 -6.30 -0.88 -7.70
C LEU A 245 -7.68 -0.31 -8.07
N GLU A 246 -7.76 0.36 -9.22
CA GLU A 246 -9.00 0.91 -9.76
C GLU A 246 -9.54 0.02 -10.88
N PHE A 247 -10.81 -0.36 -10.80
CA PHE A 247 -11.45 -1.15 -11.85
C PHE A 247 -11.91 -0.22 -12.99
N LEU A 248 -11.58 -0.60 -14.22
CA LEU A 248 -11.88 0.15 -15.44
C LEU A 248 -13.02 -0.51 -16.24
N SER A 249 -13.22 -1.81 -16.04
CA SER A 249 -14.23 -2.65 -16.69
C SER A 249 -14.66 -3.76 -15.71
N PRO A 250 -15.90 -4.28 -15.80
CA PRO A 250 -16.99 -3.87 -16.70
C PRO A 250 -17.81 -2.66 -16.22
N ARG A 251 -18.35 -1.90 -17.19
CA ARG A 251 -19.31 -0.80 -16.98
C ARG A 251 -20.78 -1.22 -17.04
N GLY A 252 -21.02 -2.49 -17.36
CA GLY A 252 -22.34 -3.04 -17.54
C GLY A 252 -22.24 -4.47 -18.04
N PHE A 253 -23.36 -5.18 -18.02
CA PHE A 253 -23.40 -6.55 -18.49
C PHE A 253 -23.01 -6.65 -19.96
N ARG A 254 -22.20 -7.66 -20.28
CA ARG A 254 -21.86 -8.05 -21.64
C ARG A 254 -21.96 -9.58 -21.75
N PRO A 255 -22.50 -10.10 -22.86
CA PRO A 255 -22.78 -11.53 -22.99
C PRO A 255 -21.52 -12.38 -23.20
N ARG A 256 -20.43 -11.78 -23.69
CA ARG A 256 -19.16 -12.48 -23.92
C ARG A 256 -18.22 -12.23 -22.76
N ALA A 257 -17.55 -13.30 -22.30
CA ALA A 257 -16.59 -13.27 -21.20
C ALA A 257 -15.51 -12.19 -21.41
N ALA A 258 -14.77 -12.24 -22.51
CA ALA A 258 -13.75 -11.25 -22.86
C ALA A 258 -14.27 -9.79 -23.01
N GLN A 259 -15.58 -9.58 -23.19
CA GLN A 259 -16.19 -8.24 -23.22
C GLN A 259 -16.68 -7.77 -21.87
N HIS A 260 -16.93 -8.71 -20.96
CA HIS A 260 -17.36 -8.48 -19.58
C HIS A 260 -16.21 -8.57 -18.58
N ALA A 261 -15.00 -8.87 -19.04
CA ALA A 261 -13.87 -9.14 -18.18
C ALA A 261 -13.44 -7.90 -17.39
N VAL A 262 -12.80 -8.16 -16.25
CA VAL A 262 -12.18 -7.12 -15.44
C VAL A 262 -10.97 -6.57 -16.17
N ALA A 263 -10.90 -5.26 -16.23
CA ALA A 263 -9.65 -4.54 -16.43
C ALA A 263 -9.43 -3.61 -15.23
N ALA A 264 -8.18 -3.44 -14.83
CA ALA A 264 -7.84 -2.63 -13.67
C ALA A 264 -6.59 -1.77 -13.92
N ARG A 265 -6.54 -0.59 -13.30
CA ARG A 265 -5.37 0.26 -13.19
C ARG A 265 -4.77 0.07 -11.80
N LEU A 266 -3.54 -0.43 -11.74
CA LEU A 266 -2.75 -0.46 -10.51
C LEU A 266 -1.88 0.80 -10.47
N VAL A 267 -1.91 1.55 -9.38
CA VAL A 267 -1.09 2.75 -9.16
C VAL A 267 -0.26 2.57 -7.90
N HIS A 268 1.05 2.85 -8.00
CA HIS A 268 1.96 2.89 -6.87
C HIS A 268 2.98 4.01 -7.05
N GLY A 269 2.89 5.05 -6.21
CA GLY A 269 3.67 6.28 -6.38
C GLY A 269 3.31 6.97 -7.69
N GLU A 270 4.33 7.26 -8.51
CA GLU A 270 4.17 7.86 -9.83
C GLU A 270 3.96 6.82 -10.95
N THR A 271 4.03 5.52 -10.63
CA THR A 271 3.95 4.44 -11.61
C THR A 271 2.57 3.84 -11.67
N SER A 272 2.11 3.55 -12.89
CA SER A 272 0.83 2.91 -13.15
C SER A 272 0.89 1.78 -14.18
N PHE A 273 0.08 0.75 -13.94
CA PHE A 273 -0.05 -0.44 -14.78
C PHE A 273 -1.50 -0.64 -15.18
N ILE A 274 -1.75 -0.97 -16.44
CA ILE A 274 -3.07 -1.40 -16.91
C ILE A 274 -3.08 -2.91 -17.05
N LEU A 275 -3.93 -3.57 -16.27
CA LEU A 275 -4.13 -5.01 -16.23
C LEU A 275 -5.39 -5.34 -17.03
N ALA A 276 -5.21 -5.70 -18.31
CA ALA A 276 -6.31 -5.90 -19.26
C ALA A 276 -6.20 -7.24 -20.01
N GLY A 277 -5.55 -8.23 -19.38
CA GLY A 277 -5.18 -9.50 -19.99
C GLY A 277 -6.33 -10.34 -20.57
N ALA A 278 -7.54 -10.15 -20.07
CA ALA A 278 -8.73 -10.92 -20.46
C ALA A 278 -9.62 -10.22 -21.49
N LEU A 279 -9.33 -8.96 -21.84
CA LEU A 279 -10.16 -8.19 -22.77
C LEU A 279 -9.94 -8.62 -24.22
N ASP A 280 -11.02 -8.64 -25.00
CA ASP A 280 -10.92 -8.61 -26.46
C ASP A 280 -10.61 -7.20 -26.98
N ASP A 281 -10.21 -7.07 -28.24
CA ASP A 281 -9.84 -5.79 -28.85
C ASP A 281 -10.95 -4.75 -28.74
N SER A 282 -12.22 -5.17 -28.87
CA SER A 282 -13.37 -4.27 -28.76
C SER A 282 -13.52 -3.71 -27.35
N ALA A 283 -13.27 -4.53 -26.33
CA ALA A 283 -13.37 -4.16 -24.93
C ALA A 283 -12.19 -3.33 -24.49
N LEU A 284 -11.00 -3.67 -24.99
CA LEU A 284 -9.79 -2.90 -24.79
C LEU A 284 -9.92 -1.49 -25.39
N ALA A 285 -10.44 -1.38 -26.62
CA ALA A 285 -10.72 -0.08 -27.24
C ALA A 285 -11.66 0.79 -26.38
N ARG A 286 -12.73 0.21 -25.82
CA ARG A 286 -13.65 0.94 -24.92
C ARG A 286 -12.97 1.42 -23.63
N VAL A 287 -12.06 0.62 -23.07
CA VAL A 287 -11.28 1.04 -21.89
C VAL A 287 -10.38 2.22 -22.26
N ARG A 288 -9.70 2.16 -23.41
CA ARG A 288 -8.86 3.25 -23.91
C ARG A 288 -9.66 4.53 -24.17
N ASP A 289 -10.78 4.42 -24.88
CA ASP A 289 -11.67 5.55 -25.14
C ASP A 289 -12.14 6.23 -23.85
N TRP A 290 -12.36 5.43 -22.80
CA TRP A 290 -12.73 5.99 -21.52
C TRP A 290 -11.58 6.68 -20.79
N LEU A 291 -10.39 6.08 -20.80
CA LEU A 291 -9.22 6.71 -20.20
C LEU A 291 -8.90 8.05 -20.89
N GLY A 292 -9.15 8.17 -22.20
CA GLY A 292 -8.92 9.41 -22.94
C GLY A 292 -7.45 9.84 -22.81
N ASP A 293 -7.21 11.09 -22.42
CA ASP A 293 -5.84 11.60 -22.17
C ASP A 293 -5.17 11.02 -20.90
N ASP A 294 -5.94 10.31 -20.05
CA ASP A 294 -5.47 9.59 -18.86
C ASP A 294 -5.09 8.12 -19.19
N ASP A 295 -4.90 7.80 -20.48
CA ASP A 295 -4.41 6.49 -20.96
C ASP A 295 -2.91 6.27 -20.73
N ARG A 296 -2.23 7.27 -20.14
CA ARG A 296 -0.82 7.28 -19.79
C ARG A 296 -0.54 6.35 -18.60
N ALA A 297 -0.61 5.06 -18.87
CA ALA A 297 0.02 4.07 -18.03
C ALA A 297 1.45 3.81 -18.49
N ASP A 298 2.34 3.60 -17.53
CA ASP A 298 3.73 3.26 -17.81
C ASP A 298 3.84 1.88 -18.45
N VAL A 299 2.94 0.96 -18.08
CA VAL A 299 2.97 -0.42 -18.56
C VAL A 299 1.56 -0.95 -18.81
N TRP A 300 1.38 -1.60 -19.97
CA TRP A 300 0.14 -2.32 -20.30
C TRP A 300 0.38 -3.83 -20.29
N LEU A 301 -0.36 -4.56 -19.47
CA LEU A 301 -0.41 -6.02 -19.45
C LEU A 301 -1.68 -6.49 -20.16
N VAL A 302 -1.52 -7.01 -21.37
CA VAL A 302 -2.62 -7.30 -22.31
C VAL A 302 -2.53 -8.73 -22.83
N GLY A 303 -3.66 -9.36 -23.12
CA GLY A 303 -3.71 -10.74 -23.65
C GLY A 303 -3.31 -10.83 -25.13
N SER A 304 -3.34 -9.70 -25.82
CA SER A 304 -2.87 -9.48 -27.18
C SER A 304 -2.44 -8.02 -27.29
N PRO A 305 -1.36 -7.69 -28.03
CA PRO A 305 -0.88 -6.31 -28.09
C PRO A 305 -1.95 -5.43 -28.75
N PRO A 306 -2.36 -4.30 -28.14
CA PRO A 306 -3.25 -3.35 -28.80
C PRO A 306 -2.55 -2.74 -30.02
N ASP A 307 -3.31 -2.35 -31.04
CA ASP A 307 -2.81 -1.54 -32.16
C ASP A 307 -3.34 -0.08 -32.02
N PRO A 308 -2.48 0.96 -32.00
CA PRO A 308 -1.02 0.89 -31.90
C PRO A 308 -0.55 0.40 -30.53
N VAL A 309 0.58 -0.32 -30.53
CA VAL A 309 1.23 -0.84 -29.31
C VAL A 309 1.87 0.32 -28.56
N PRO A 310 1.49 0.63 -27.30
CA PRO A 310 2.21 1.62 -26.52
C PRO A 310 3.67 1.16 -26.29
N ALA A 311 4.60 2.10 -26.16
CA ALA A 311 6.05 1.83 -26.15
C ALA A 311 6.52 0.83 -25.06
N ALA A 312 5.70 0.58 -24.03
CA ALA A 312 5.94 -0.38 -22.96
C ALA A 312 4.77 -1.38 -22.75
N ALA A 313 4.07 -1.77 -23.82
CA ALA A 313 3.12 -2.88 -23.74
C ALA A 313 3.86 -4.21 -23.58
N LEU A 314 3.51 -4.96 -22.54
CA LEU A 314 3.91 -6.35 -22.39
C LEU A 314 2.73 -7.22 -22.72
N VAL A 315 2.94 -8.10 -23.70
CA VAL A 315 1.93 -9.07 -24.06
C VAL A 315 2.06 -10.27 -23.13
N LEU A 316 0.96 -10.61 -22.47
CA LEU A 316 0.80 -11.83 -21.67
C LEU A 316 0.69 -13.05 -22.60
N VAL A 317 1.76 -13.37 -23.34
CA VAL A 317 1.85 -14.56 -24.19
C VAL A 317 2.93 -15.48 -23.65
N GLY A 318 2.52 -16.58 -23.03
CA GLY A 318 3.39 -17.69 -22.64
C GLY A 318 3.91 -17.63 -21.19
N PRO A 319 4.67 -18.65 -20.76
CA PRO A 319 5.07 -18.89 -19.36
C PRO A 319 6.15 -17.93 -18.82
N GLN A 320 6.30 -16.74 -19.42
CA GLN A 320 7.41 -15.84 -19.09
C GLN A 320 7.17 -15.13 -17.76
N GLN A 321 8.02 -15.43 -16.78
CA GLN A 321 8.09 -14.66 -15.54
C GLN A 321 8.94 -13.39 -15.79
N VAL A 322 8.31 -12.22 -15.77
CA VAL A 322 8.99 -10.92 -15.90
C VAL A 322 8.75 -10.11 -14.64
N ARG A 323 9.83 -9.67 -13.99
CA ARG A 323 9.79 -8.86 -12.77
C ARG A 323 9.96 -7.38 -13.09
N PHE A 324 9.08 -6.53 -12.56
CA PHE A 324 9.17 -5.07 -12.66
C PHE A 324 9.55 -4.47 -11.31
N ARG A 325 10.26 -3.33 -11.34
CA ARG A 325 10.35 -2.40 -10.21
C ARG A 325 9.33 -1.28 -10.37
N SER A 326 9.04 -0.65 -9.24
CA SER A 326 8.23 0.58 -9.13
C SER A 326 8.84 1.81 -9.80
N ASP A 327 10.00 1.71 -10.45
CA ASP A 327 10.61 2.76 -11.29
C ASP A 327 10.47 2.42 -12.79
N GLY A 328 9.67 1.41 -13.13
CA GLY A 328 9.49 0.92 -14.50
C GLY A 328 10.64 0.05 -15.00
N THR A 329 11.71 -0.15 -14.22
CA THR A 329 12.85 -0.97 -14.64
C THR A 329 12.46 -2.44 -14.68
N ARG A 330 12.61 -3.06 -15.85
CA ARG A 330 12.52 -4.51 -16.03
C ARG A 330 13.71 -5.16 -15.34
N LEU A 331 13.46 -5.89 -14.25
CA LEU A 331 14.51 -6.42 -13.38
C LEU A 331 15.23 -7.63 -13.99
N GLU A 332 14.50 -8.59 -14.57
CA GLU A 332 15.11 -9.79 -15.15
C GLU A 332 14.07 -10.66 -15.87
N ARG A 333 14.55 -11.48 -16.82
CA ARG A 333 13.84 -12.66 -17.34
C ARG A 333 14.24 -13.81 -16.40
N LEU A 334 13.30 -14.32 -15.60
CA LEU A 334 13.58 -15.53 -14.82
C LEU A 334 13.78 -16.70 -15.81
N PRO A 335 14.78 -17.59 -15.58
CA PRO A 335 15.05 -18.68 -16.50
C PRO A 335 13.82 -19.58 -16.62
N ASP A 336 13.53 -20.04 -17.85
CA ASP A 336 12.51 -21.05 -18.12
C ASP A 336 12.85 -22.28 -17.25
N ARG A 337 11.97 -22.63 -16.28
CA ARG A 337 12.14 -23.83 -15.46
C ARG A 337 11.70 -25.08 -16.19
#